data_AF-A0A8H6IAH6-F1
#
_entry.id   AF-A0A8H6IAH6-F1
#
_cell.length_a   1.000
_cell.length_b   1.000
_cell.length_c   1.000
_cell.angle_alpha   90.00
_cell.angle_beta   90.00
_cell.angle_gamma   90.00
#
_symmetry.space_group_name_H-M   'P 1'
#
loop_
_entity.id
_entity.type
_entity.pdbx_description
1 polymer ?
#
loop_
_entity_poly.entity_id
_entity_poly.type
_entity_poly.pdbx_seq_one_letter_code
_entity_poly.pdbx_strand_id
1 'polypeptide(L)'
;MEACAHKVCRDCLRRHILDHLENHRFPIPCPACTLLNRIRPSYLGHGMLGILGFSEAEVDKYDMLEFQTQPVPVSCPKCTNRESHTRNSLVANRRLRCSSCSHEWCRSCHKDLDNSGGSIHVCRDYKRDKVLGKRPGRFCPGCQTFVSSKSGHNNRDLECSSTCGMHFCYKCGDAIADLAKGENPDRLSFAHLQTCIAQPEAGGSKTDKCNIQ
;
A
#
# COMPACT_ATOMS: atom_id res chain seq x y z
N MET A 1 -25.64 -5.99 9.45
CA MET A 1 -24.46 -6.59 10.10
C MET A 1 -24.72 -6.55 11.60
N GLU A 2 -24.99 -7.70 12.20
CA GLU A 2 -25.41 -7.75 13.60
C GLU A 2 -24.21 -7.56 14.53
N ALA A 3 -24.20 -6.45 15.26
CA ALA A 3 -23.30 -6.26 16.38
C ALA A 3 -23.58 -7.35 17.42
N CYS A 4 -22.54 -8.01 17.95
CA CYS A 4 -22.78 -8.99 19.01
C CYS A 4 -23.28 -8.29 20.29
N ALA A 5 -24.24 -8.90 20.99
CA ALA A 5 -24.77 -8.37 22.25
C ALA A 5 -23.88 -8.69 23.47
N HIS A 6 -22.59 -8.94 23.27
CA HIS A 6 -21.69 -9.31 24.36
C HIS A 6 -21.29 -8.10 25.21
N LYS A 7 -21.38 -8.25 26.52
CA LYS A 7 -20.98 -7.23 27.49
C LYS A 7 -19.51 -7.42 27.83
N VAL A 8 -18.70 -6.41 27.60
CA VAL A 8 -17.27 -6.39 27.93
C VAL A 8 -16.99 -5.11 28.70
N CYS A 9 -16.15 -5.18 29.73
CA CYS A 9 -15.80 -4.01 30.52
C CYS A 9 -15.09 -2.95 29.64
N ARG A 10 -15.31 -1.66 29.90
CA ARG A 10 -14.73 -0.56 29.13
C ARG A 10 -13.21 -0.69 29.00
N ASP A 11 -12.53 -0.92 30.13
CA ASP A 11 -11.06 -1.00 30.17
C ASP A 11 -10.52 -2.27 29.49
N CYS A 12 -11.29 -3.36 29.54
CA CYS A 12 -10.96 -4.62 28.89
C CYS A 12 -11.02 -4.45 27.37
N LEU A 13 -12.10 -3.81 26.88
CA LEU A 13 -12.28 -3.56 25.46
C LEU A 13 -11.26 -2.56 24.93
N ARG A 14 -10.96 -1.50 25.69
CA ARG A 14 -9.90 -0.55 25.35
C ARG A 14 -8.54 -1.24 25.22
N ARG A 15 -8.15 -2.04 26.23
CA ARG A 15 -6.88 -2.79 26.18
C ARG A 15 -6.82 -3.79 25.03
N HIS A 16 -7.92 -4.48 24.73
CA HIS A 16 -8.00 -5.40 23.60
C HIS A 16 -7.78 -4.71 22.25
N ILE A 17 -8.40 -3.54 22.05
CA ILE A 17 -8.19 -2.74 20.84
C ILE A 17 -6.74 -2.25 20.78
N LEU A 18 -6.20 -1.71 21.87
CA LEU A 18 -4.80 -1.23 21.91
C LEU A 18 -3.81 -2.34 21.56
N ASP A 19 -3.98 -3.54 22.14
CA ASP A 19 -3.16 -4.70 21.81
C ASP A 19 -3.25 -5.06 20.31
N HIS A 20 -4.43 -4.98 19.70
CA HIS A 20 -4.56 -5.22 18.26
C HIS A 20 -3.91 -4.12 17.40
N LEU A 21 -4.00 -2.86 17.82
CA LEU A 21 -3.36 -1.74 17.14
C LEU A 21 -1.83 -1.82 17.24
N GLU A 22 -1.29 -2.18 18.41
CA GLU A 22 0.15 -2.39 18.64
C GLU A 22 0.70 -3.60 17.88
N ASN A 23 -0.11 -4.64 17.72
CA ASN A 23 0.26 -5.83 16.95
C ASN A 23 -0.14 -5.76 15.46
N HIS A 24 -0.67 -4.63 14.99
CA HIS A 24 -1.07 -4.42 13.59
C HIS A 24 -2.09 -5.45 13.07
N ARG A 25 -3.00 -5.90 13.93
CA ARG A 25 -4.01 -6.92 13.63
C ARG A 25 -5.35 -6.29 13.34
N PHE A 26 -5.78 -6.38 12.09
CA PHE A 26 -7.09 -5.92 11.65
C PHE A 26 -7.72 -6.95 10.70
N PRO A 27 -9.05 -7.16 10.70
CA PRO A 27 -10.07 -6.52 11.55
C PRO A 27 -10.07 -6.99 13.01
N ILE A 28 -10.47 -6.11 13.93
CA ILE A 28 -10.46 -6.39 15.38
C ILE A 28 -11.75 -7.12 15.77
N PRO A 29 -11.71 -8.42 16.09
CA PRO A 29 -12.90 -9.16 16.49
C PRO A 29 -13.31 -8.78 17.91
N CYS A 30 -14.60 -8.90 18.23
CA CYS A 30 -15.09 -8.81 19.60
C CYS A 30 -14.42 -9.90 20.46
N PRO A 31 -13.80 -9.55 21.60
CA PRO A 31 -13.09 -10.51 22.44
C PRO A 31 -14.00 -11.64 22.94
N ALA A 32 -15.26 -11.33 23.26
CA ALA A 32 -16.23 -12.34 23.67
C ALA A 32 -16.64 -13.29 22.52
N CYS A 33 -16.70 -12.81 21.28
CA CYS A 33 -16.95 -13.69 20.13
C CYS A 33 -15.81 -14.68 19.91
N THR A 34 -14.56 -14.19 20.06
CA THR A 34 -13.36 -15.02 19.93
C THR A 34 -13.30 -16.08 21.02
N LEU A 35 -13.57 -15.70 22.28
CA LEU A 35 -13.58 -16.65 23.41
C LEU A 35 -14.65 -17.73 23.28
N LEU A 36 -15.80 -17.40 22.69
CA LEU A 36 -16.90 -18.33 22.46
C LEU A 36 -16.76 -19.15 21.16
N ASN A 37 -15.63 -19.04 20.45
CA ASN A 37 -15.39 -19.69 19.16
C ASN A 37 -16.56 -19.55 18.17
N ARG A 38 -17.17 -18.35 18.11
CA ARG A 38 -18.24 -18.10 17.12
C ARG A 38 -17.69 -18.26 15.71
N ILE A 39 -18.41 -19.02 14.89
CA ILE A 39 -18.09 -19.24 13.46
C ILE A 39 -18.00 -17.91 12.69
N ARG A 40 -18.80 -16.91 13.09
CA ARG A 40 -18.76 -15.55 12.55
C ARG A 40 -18.69 -14.54 13.71
N PRO A 41 -17.48 -14.12 14.11
CA PRO A 41 -17.33 -13.07 15.11
C PRO A 41 -17.80 -11.73 14.54
N SER A 42 -18.37 -10.88 15.40
CA SER A 42 -18.60 -9.48 15.03
C SER A 42 -17.31 -8.69 15.23
N TYR A 43 -17.08 -7.68 14.40
CA TYR A 43 -15.92 -6.82 14.47
C TYR A 43 -16.26 -5.51 15.19
N LEU A 44 -15.27 -4.95 15.88
CA LEU A 44 -15.38 -3.63 16.49
C LEU A 44 -15.24 -2.59 15.39
N GLY A 45 -16.24 -1.72 15.25
CA GLY A 45 -16.23 -0.64 14.27
C GLY A 45 -15.74 0.69 14.85
N HIS A 46 -15.43 1.64 13.96
CA HIS A 46 -14.89 2.97 14.29
C HIS A 46 -15.68 3.71 15.39
N GLY A 47 -17.01 3.59 15.42
CA GLY A 47 -17.86 4.25 16.43
C GLY A 47 -17.51 3.91 17.89
N MET A 48 -16.87 2.76 18.14
CA MET A 48 -16.44 2.36 19.49
C MET A 48 -15.27 3.20 20.02
N LEU A 49 -14.45 3.78 19.15
CA LEU A 49 -13.26 4.53 19.57
C LEU A 49 -13.62 5.80 20.34
N GLY A 50 -14.65 6.53 19.87
CA GLY A 50 -15.15 7.72 20.54
C GLY A 50 -15.75 7.41 21.92
N ILE A 51 -16.49 6.31 22.06
CA ILE A 51 -17.11 5.89 23.32
C ILE A 51 -16.05 5.52 24.37
N LEU A 52 -14.96 4.89 23.93
CA LEU A 52 -13.88 4.41 24.81
C LEU A 52 -12.85 5.50 25.15
N GLY A 53 -12.92 6.67 24.51
CA GLY A 53 -12.05 7.82 24.74
C GLY A 53 -10.62 7.62 24.23
N PHE A 54 -10.47 7.10 23.02
CA PHE A 54 -9.16 7.00 22.35
C PHE A 54 -8.61 8.40 21.99
N SER A 55 -7.29 8.54 22.03
CA SER A 55 -6.58 9.74 21.58
C SER A 55 -6.53 9.80 20.05
N GLU A 56 -6.31 11.00 19.50
CA GLU A 56 -6.23 11.23 18.05
C GLU A 56 -5.20 10.30 17.39
N ALA A 57 -4.01 10.16 17.96
CA ALA A 57 -2.97 9.28 17.43
C ALA A 57 -3.36 7.78 17.43
N GLU A 58 -4.19 7.33 18.38
CA GLU A 58 -4.69 5.95 18.40
C GLU A 58 -5.80 5.76 17.36
N VAL A 59 -6.64 6.77 17.15
CA VAL A 59 -7.69 6.79 16.11
C VAL A 59 -7.04 6.79 14.72
N ASP A 60 -6.02 7.62 14.49
CA ASP A 60 -5.29 7.66 13.22
C ASP A 60 -4.68 6.30 12.86
N LYS A 61 -4.16 5.58 13.86
CA LYS A 61 -3.65 4.21 13.68
C LYS A 61 -4.77 3.23 13.28
N TYR A 62 -5.91 3.33 13.94
CA TYR A 62 -7.08 2.51 13.60
C TYR A 62 -7.53 2.80 12.16
N ASP A 63 -7.67 4.07 11.78
CA ASP A 63 -8.11 4.50 10.45
C ASP A 63 -7.14 4.04 9.37
N MET A 64 -5.83 4.14 9.64
CA MET A 64 -4.80 3.66 8.74
C MET A 64 -4.93 2.14 8.51
N LEU A 65 -5.10 1.35 9.58
CA LEU A 65 -5.30 -0.10 9.52
C LEU A 65 -6.61 -0.48 8.80
N GLU A 66 -7.71 0.23 9.08
CA GLU A 66 -9.00 0.02 8.43
C GLU A 66 -8.87 0.30 6.92
N PHE A 67 -8.23 1.40 6.53
CA PHE A 67 -8.00 1.75 5.13
C PHE A 67 -7.19 0.69 4.38
N GLN A 68 -6.26 -0.01 5.04
CA GLN A 68 -5.48 -1.07 4.39
C GLN A 68 -6.32 -2.25 3.92
N THR A 69 -7.44 -2.50 4.60
CA THR A 69 -8.34 -3.60 4.23
C THR A 69 -9.24 -3.27 3.05
N GLN A 70 -9.40 -1.98 2.74
CA GLN A 70 -10.24 -1.57 1.63
C GLN A 70 -9.57 -1.86 0.28
N PRO A 71 -10.32 -2.38 -0.69
CA PRO A 71 -9.79 -2.59 -2.03
C PRO A 71 -9.51 -1.23 -2.69
N VAL A 72 -8.39 -1.18 -3.42
CA VAL A 72 -7.91 0.02 -4.10
C VAL A 72 -8.46 0.03 -5.53
N PRO A 73 -9.24 1.05 -5.92
CA PRO A 73 -9.70 1.18 -7.28
C PRO A 73 -8.55 1.64 -8.19
N VAL A 74 -8.31 0.92 -9.28
CA VAL A 74 -7.32 1.25 -10.29
C VAL A 74 -8.02 1.43 -11.63
N SER A 75 -7.78 2.57 -12.30
CA SER A 75 -8.31 2.82 -13.64
C SER A 75 -7.38 2.22 -14.70
N CYS A 76 -7.96 1.52 -15.68
CA CYS A 76 -7.25 1.10 -16.88
C CYS A 76 -6.87 2.32 -17.73
N PRO A 77 -5.60 2.46 -18.19
CA PRO A 77 -5.18 3.59 -19.02
C PRO A 77 -5.84 3.59 -20.41
N LYS A 78 -6.29 2.42 -20.91
CA LYS A 78 -6.87 2.27 -22.24
C LYS A 78 -8.38 2.49 -22.29
N CYS A 79 -9.14 1.87 -21.37
CA CYS A 79 -10.61 1.90 -21.40
C CYS A 79 -11.24 2.66 -20.23
N THR A 80 -10.43 3.27 -19.36
CA THR A 80 -10.82 4.03 -18.15
C THR A 80 -11.66 3.27 -17.12
N ASN A 81 -12.01 2.00 -17.35
CA ASN A 81 -12.72 1.17 -16.39
C ASN A 81 -11.95 1.07 -15.07
N ARG A 82 -12.67 1.12 -13.95
CA ARG A 82 -12.11 1.05 -12.60
C ARG A 82 -12.33 -0.33 -12.04
N GLU A 83 -11.23 -0.98 -11.66
CA GLU A 83 -11.24 -2.31 -11.06
C GLU A 83 -10.65 -2.25 -9.66
N SER A 84 -11.24 -3.01 -8.74
CA SER A 84 -10.87 -3.04 -7.34
C SER A 84 -9.81 -4.12 -7.09
N HIS A 85 -8.62 -3.72 -6.63
CA HIS A 85 -7.53 -4.64 -6.32
C HIS A 85 -7.17 -4.60 -4.83
N THR A 86 -6.77 -5.74 -4.28
CA THR A 86 -6.20 -5.74 -2.92
C THR A 86 -4.82 -5.09 -2.93
N ARG A 87 -4.48 -4.38 -1.85
CA ARG A 87 -3.19 -3.72 -1.72
C ARG A 87 -2.02 -4.70 -1.84
N ASN A 88 -2.12 -5.87 -1.22
CA ASN A 88 -1.10 -6.93 -1.33
C ASN A 88 -0.91 -7.40 -2.78
N SER A 89 -2.00 -7.54 -3.54
CA SER A 89 -1.91 -7.89 -4.97
C SER A 89 -1.19 -6.82 -5.76
N LEU A 90 -1.45 -5.54 -5.48
CA LEU A 90 -0.75 -4.43 -6.14
C LEU A 90 0.74 -4.41 -5.77
N VAL A 91 1.08 -4.58 -4.49
CA VAL A 91 2.48 -4.59 -4.07
C VAL A 91 3.24 -5.77 -4.70
N ALA A 92 2.65 -6.96 -4.69
CA ALA A 92 3.27 -8.18 -5.23
C ALA A 92 3.37 -8.18 -6.77
N ASN A 93 2.34 -7.70 -7.47
CA ASN A 93 2.28 -7.79 -8.93
C ASN A 93 2.51 -6.42 -9.58
N ARG A 94 3.51 -6.34 -10.45
CA ARG A 94 3.75 -5.14 -11.29
C ARG A 94 2.95 -5.15 -12.58
N ARG A 95 2.41 -6.31 -12.98
CA ARG A 95 1.53 -6.48 -14.14
C ARG A 95 0.09 -6.38 -13.68
N LEU A 96 -0.65 -5.44 -14.26
CA LEU A 96 -2.10 -5.36 -14.10
C LEU A 96 -2.75 -5.73 -15.43
N ARG A 97 -3.82 -6.49 -15.38
CA ARG A 97 -4.65 -6.88 -16.53
C ARG A 97 -6.06 -6.38 -16.28
N CYS A 98 -6.63 -5.64 -17.23
CA CYS A 98 -8.00 -5.16 -17.13
C CYS A 98 -8.96 -6.29 -17.48
N SER A 99 -9.94 -6.55 -16.62
CA SER A 99 -10.96 -7.57 -16.87
C SER A 99 -11.88 -7.25 -18.06
N SER A 100 -12.06 -5.98 -18.43
CA SER A 100 -12.99 -5.56 -19.49
C SER A 100 -12.40 -5.56 -20.89
N CYS A 101 -11.15 -5.14 -21.05
CA CYS A 101 -10.50 -5.01 -22.37
C CYS A 101 -9.27 -5.91 -22.53
N SER A 102 -8.96 -6.72 -21.52
CA SER A 102 -7.78 -7.61 -21.45
C SER A 102 -6.44 -6.90 -21.68
N HIS A 103 -6.42 -5.58 -21.55
CA HIS A 103 -5.23 -4.78 -21.69
C HIS A 103 -4.32 -4.97 -20.47
N GLU A 104 -3.02 -5.12 -20.72
CA GLU A 104 -2.01 -5.28 -19.67
C GLU A 104 -1.07 -4.10 -19.63
N TRP A 105 -0.81 -3.59 -18.44
CA TRP A 105 0.10 -2.46 -18.22
C TRP A 105 0.92 -2.65 -16.96
N CYS A 106 2.04 -1.93 -16.90
CA CYS A 106 2.89 -1.88 -15.74
C CYS A 106 2.29 -0.92 -14.70
N ARG A 107 2.06 -1.41 -13.48
CA ARG A 107 1.57 -0.61 -12.35
C ARG A 107 2.48 0.58 -12.02
N SER A 108 3.80 0.44 -12.19
CA SER A 108 4.76 1.46 -11.77
C SER A 108 4.88 2.62 -12.75
N CYS A 109 4.74 2.37 -14.06
CA CYS A 109 4.91 3.40 -15.09
C CYS A 109 3.63 3.69 -15.89
N HIS A 110 2.55 2.91 -15.67
CA HIS A 110 1.26 3.01 -16.36
C HIS A 110 1.38 2.88 -17.89
N LYS A 111 2.45 2.24 -18.38
CA LYS A 111 2.66 1.93 -19.80
C LYS A 111 2.30 0.50 -20.11
N ASP A 112 1.89 0.30 -21.36
CA ASP A 112 1.54 -0.97 -21.95
C ASP A 112 2.66 -2.00 -21.79
N LEU A 113 2.27 -3.24 -21.46
CA LEU A 113 3.14 -4.39 -21.53
C LEU A 113 2.94 -5.04 -22.90
N ASP A 114 3.95 -4.98 -23.77
CA ASP A 114 3.87 -5.64 -25.07
C ASP A 114 3.63 -7.15 -24.86
N ASN A 115 2.54 -7.66 -25.44
CA ASN A 115 2.13 -9.07 -25.39
C ASN A 115 3.02 -10.00 -26.25
N SER A 116 4.09 -9.46 -26.84
CA SER A 116 5.02 -10.20 -27.70
C SER A 116 6.01 -11.02 -26.86
N GLY A 117 5.53 -12.10 -26.25
CA GLY A 117 6.20 -13.40 -26.07
C GLY A 117 7.63 -13.50 -25.49
N GLY A 118 8.29 -12.43 -25.04
CA GLY A 118 9.67 -12.54 -24.57
C GLY A 118 10.42 -11.24 -24.29
N SER A 119 9.87 -10.07 -24.60
CA SER A 119 10.53 -8.80 -24.29
C SER A 119 10.23 -8.33 -22.87
N ILE A 120 11.23 -8.50 -22.01
CA ILE A 120 11.43 -7.79 -20.76
C ILE A 120 10.93 -6.34 -20.87
N HIS A 121 9.92 -5.98 -20.07
CA HIS A 121 9.53 -4.58 -19.93
C HIS A 121 10.65 -3.85 -19.19
N VAL A 122 11.26 -2.88 -19.84
CA VAL A 122 12.17 -1.96 -19.17
C VAL A 122 11.35 -0.73 -18.80
N CYS A 123 11.21 -0.46 -17.51
CA CYS A 123 10.62 0.77 -16.99
C CYS A 123 11.58 1.94 -17.29
N ARG A 124 11.74 2.29 -18.58
CA ARG A 124 12.84 3.14 -19.05
C ARG A 124 12.62 4.63 -18.82
N ASP A 125 11.44 5.03 -18.36
CA ASP A 125 11.13 6.45 -18.15
C ASP A 125 10.93 6.79 -16.67
N TYR A 126 12.04 7.10 -16.02
CA TYR A 126 12.04 7.98 -14.84
C TYR A 126 11.81 9.45 -15.24
N LYS A 127 11.93 9.77 -16.53
CA LYS A 127 11.53 11.06 -17.10
C LYS A 127 10.07 11.01 -17.48
N ARG A 128 9.26 11.65 -16.64
CA ARG A 128 7.89 12.04 -16.96
C ARG A 128 7.91 12.98 -18.17
N ASP A 129 7.81 12.43 -19.37
CA ASP A 129 7.48 13.24 -20.53
C ASP A 129 6.01 13.01 -20.92
N LYS A 130 5.25 14.08 -20.68
CA LYS A 130 4.00 14.48 -21.35
C LYS A 130 2.62 14.10 -20.78
N VAL A 131 2.51 13.60 -19.55
CA VAL A 131 1.22 13.66 -18.82
C VAL A 131 1.32 14.51 -17.54
N LEU A 132 2.46 14.41 -16.87
CA LEU A 132 2.88 15.02 -15.59
C LEU A 132 3.47 16.44 -15.47
N GLY A 133 3.40 17.33 -16.46
CA GLY A 133 4.30 18.49 -16.58
C GLY A 133 4.74 19.15 -15.26
N LYS A 134 6.03 19.00 -14.89
CA LYS A 134 6.84 19.78 -13.92
C LYS A 134 7.18 19.27 -12.49
N ARG A 135 6.63 18.20 -11.90
CA ARG A 135 6.92 17.82 -10.46
C ARG A 135 7.45 16.38 -10.16
N PRO A 136 8.75 16.16 -9.87
CA PRO A 136 9.31 14.81 -9.72
C PRO A 136 8.52 14.00 -8.70
N GLY A 137 8.24 12.72 -8.96
CA GLY A 137 7.39 11.90 -8.10
C GLY A 137 7.08 10.52 -8.67
N ARG A 138 6.38 9.70 -7.89
CA ARG A 138 6.01 8.32 -8.23
C ARG A 138 4.66 7.94 -7.66
N PHE A 139 4.02 6.95 -8.29
CA PHE A 139 2.83 6.32 -7.75
C PHE A 139 3.18 5.38 -6.61
N CYS A 140 2.48 5.52 -5.49
CA CYS A 140 2.60 4.61 -4.36
C CYS A 140 2.23 3.18 -4.81
N PRO A 141 3.06 2.17 -4.49
CA PRO A 141 2.79 0.80 -4.88
C PRO A 141 1.54 0.20 -4.22
N GLY A 142 1.09 0.77 -3.10
CA GLY A 142 -0.08 0.31 -2.35
C GLY A 142 -1.40 0.96 -2.78
N CYS A 143 -1.51 2.30 -2.88
CA CYS A 143 -2.77 3.00 -3.23
C CYS A 143 -2.83 3.52 -4.67
N GLN A 144 -1.73 3.52 -5.41
CA GLN A 144 -1.64 4.26 -6.69
C GLN A 144 -1.84 5.79 -6.54
N THR A 145 -1.73 6.36 -5.33
CA THR A 145 -1.66 7.83 -5.16
C THR A 145 -0.31 8.33 -5.66
N PHE A 146 -0.31 9.43 -6.43
CA PHE A 146 0.94 10.07 -6.86
C PHE A 146 1.56 10.85 -5.69
N VAL A 147 2.80 10.52 -5.35
CA VAL A 147 3.59 11.20 -4.32
C VAL A 147 4.72 11.97 -5.00
N SER A 148 4.73 13.29 -4.79
CA SER A 148 5.83 14.15 -5.25
C SER A 148 7.06 13.98 -4.36
N SER A 149 8.24 13.89 -4.97
CA SER A 149 9.51 13.99 -4.25
C SER A 149 9.63 15.38 -3.63
N LYS A 150 9.73 15.45 -2.30
CA LYS A 150 10.13 16.68 -1.61
C LYS A 150 11.65 16.84 -1.74
N SER A 151 12.13 18.05 -2.02
CA SER A 151 13.56 18.35 -2.00
C SER A 151 14.04 18.39 -0.55
N GLY A 152 14.97 17.51 -0.13
CA GLY A 152 15.73 17.75 1.12
C GLY A 152 16.02 16.58 2.06
N HIS A 153 15.47 15.38 1.86
CA HIS A 153 15.85 14.19 2.65
C HIS A 153 16.26 13.06 1.72
N ASN A 154 17.22 12.23 2.17
CA ASN A 154 17.73 11.02 1.51
C ASN A 154 16.88 10.63 0.31
N ASN A 155 17.29 11.08 -0.89
CA ASN A 155 16.47 11.27 -2.12
C ASN A 155 15.78 10.01 -2.68
N ARG A 156 15.67 8.94 -1.91
CA ARG A 156 15.20 7.62 -2.29
C ARG A 156 14.03 7.10 -1.47
N ASP A 157 13.66 7.66 -0.32
CA ASP A 157 12.47 7.24 0.43
C ASP A 157 11.31 8.21 0.19
N LEU A 158 10.16 7.70 -0.25
CA LEU A 158 8.91 8.43 -0.38
C LEU A 158 7.86 7.85 0.55
N GLU A 159 7.28 8.73 1.36
CA GLU A 159 6.17 8.39 2.23
C GLU A 159 4.83 8.77 1.58
N CYS A 160 3.90 7.82 1.51
CA CYS A 160 2.51 8.07 1.13
C CYS A 160 1.65 8.49 2.35
N SER A 161 2.02 9.59 2.99
CA SER A 161 1.39 10.08 4.24
C SER A 161 -0.10 10.37 4.10
N SER A 162 -0.54 10.80 2.90
CA SER A 162 -1.91 11.29 2.69
C SER A 162 -2.96 10.20 2.51
N THR A 163 -2.58 8.91 2.47
CA THR A 163 -3.57 7.88 2.16
C THR A 163 -3.30 6.52 2.77
N CYS A 164 -2.05 6.04 2.84
CA CYS A 164 -1.84 4.63 3.22
C CYS A 164 -0.61 4.32 4.08
N GLY A 165 0.18 5.33 4.45
CA GLY A 165 1.32 5.14 5.34
C GLY A 165 2.44 4.26 4.76
N MET A 166 2.45 4.04 3.44
CA MET A 166 3.45 3.21 2.79
C MET A 166 4.68 4.03 2.42
N HIS A 167 5.85 3.52 2.79
CA HIS A 167 7.17 4.00 2.37
C HIS A 167 7.65 3.19 1.17
N PHE A 168 8.20 3.86 0.18
CA PHE A 168 8.65 3.22 -1.05
C PHE A 168 9.78 3.97 -1.73
N CYS A 169 10.54 3.24 -2.54
CA CYS A 169 11.76 3.76 -3.11
C CYS A 169 11.51 4.69 -4.30
N TYR A 170 11.98 5.95 -4.25
CA TYR A 170 11.98 6.85 -5.40
C TYR A 170 12.89 6.34 -6.54
N LYS A 171 13.86 5.48 -6.27
CA LYS A 171 14.78 4.97 -7.32
C LYS A 171 14.19 3.79 -8.09
N CYS A 172 13.76 2.74 -7.41
CA CYS A 172 13.21 1.54 -8.07
C CYS A 172 11.67 1.46 -8.07
N GLY A 173 10.98 2.21 -7.21
CA GLY A 173 9.52 2.19 -7.09
C GLY A 173 8.97 1.07 -6.18
N ASP A 174 9.85 0.36 -5.48
CA ASP A 174 9.47 -0.81 -4.66
C ASP A 174 9.03 -0.39 -3.27
N ALA A 175 8.09 -1.13 -2.69
CA ALA A 175 7.68 -0.94 -1.30
C ALA A 175 8.88 -1.21 -0.38
N ILE A 176 9.09 -0.31 0.58
CA ILE A 176 10.14 -0.42 1.59
C ILE A 176 9.54 -0.81 2.93
N ALA A 177 8.53 -0.06 3.37
CA ALA A 177 7.87 -0.28 4.64
C ALA A 177 6.39 0.08 4.56
N ASP A 178 5.61 -0.53 5.42
CA ASP A 178 4.20 -0.30 5.62
C ASP A 178 3.96 0.05 7.10
N LEU A 179 3.73 1.33 7.39
CA LEU A 179 3.55 1.80 8.77
C LEU A 179 2.36 1.14 9.47
N ALA A 180 1.32 0.79 8.72
CA ALA A 180 0.19 0.09 9.33
C ALA A 180 0.50 -1.37 9.65
N LYS A 181 1.61 -1.95 9.16
CA LYS A 181 2.13 -3.26 9.61
C LYS A 181 3.16 -3.15 10.75
N GLY A 182 3.47 -1.94 11.22
CA GLY A 182 4.48 -1.71 12.26
C GLY A 182 5.90 -1.78 11.76
N GLU A 183 6.08 -1.73 10.45
CA GLU A 183 7.39 -1.79 9.84
C GLU A 183 8.15 -0.48 10.10
N ASN A 184 9.41 -0.59 10.51
CA ASN A 184 10.25 0.58 10.78
C ASN A 184 10.87 1.09 9.45
N PRO A 185 10.46 2.26 8.94
CA PRO A 185 10.90 2.74 7.63
C PRO A 185 12.40 3.04 7.62
N ASP A 186 12.98 3.62 8.68
CA ASP A 186 14.40 3.96 8.71
C ASP A 186 15.30 2.72 8.58
N ARG A 187 14.97 1.66 9.33
CA ARG A 187 15.70 0.39 9.30
C ARG A 187 15.58 -0.30 7.94
N LEU A 188 14.36 -0.35 7.39
CA LEU A 188 14.11 -1.03 6.11
C LEU A 188 14.63 -0.24 4.91
N SER A 189 14.57 1.10 4.97
CA SER A 189 15.20 1.99 3.99
C SER A 189 16.70 1.77 3.94
N PHE A 190 17.38 1.63 5.09
CA PHE A 190 18.82 1.32 5.11
C PHE A 190 19.14 -0.04 4.49
N ALA A 191 18.39 -1.09 4.85
CA ALA A 191 18.55 -2.42 4.26
C ALA A 191 18.30 -2.41 2.75
N HIS A 192 17.24 -1.72 2.32
CA HIS A 192 16.91 -1.54 0.92
C HIS A 192 18.03 -0.85 0.17
N LEU A 193 18.62 0.23 0.71
CA LEU A 193 19.70 0.97 0.06
C LEU A 193 20.93 0.11 -0.30
N GLN A 194 21.22 -0.93 0.50
CA GLN A 194 22.33 -1.85 0.24
C GLN A 194 22.07 -2.79 -0.95
N THR A 195 20.80 -3.16 -1.18
CA THR A 195 20.40 -4.04 -2.28
C THR A 195 19.70 -3.27 -3.41
N CYS A 196 19.59 -1.94 -3.30
CA CYS A 196 18.87 -1.09 -4.23
C CYS A 196 19.66 -0.93 -5.53
N ILE A 197 19.48 -1.91 -6.41
CA ILE A 197 19.94 -1.81 -7.79
C ILE A 197 19.08 -0.72 -8.44
N ALA A 198 19.75 0.28 -9.00
CA ALA A 198 19.09 1.22 -9.89
C ALA A 198 18.41 0.41 -10.99
N GLN A 199 17.16 0.71 -11.34
CA GLN A 199 16.83 0.54 -12.76
C GLN A 199 17.81 1.46 -13.51
N PRO A 200 18.62 0.94 -14.45
CA PRO A 200 19.87 1.56 -14.85
C PRO A 200 19.65 2.97 -15.37
N GLU A 201 20.45 3.90 -14.87
CA GLU A 201 20.61 5.23 -15.45
C GLU A 201 21.37 5.09 -16.77
N ALA A 202 20.92 5.80 -17.80
CA ALA A 202 21.52 5.77 -19.11
C ALA A 202 22.99 6.21 -19.03
N GLY A 203 23.91 5.31 -19.40
CA GLY A 203 25.34 5.63 -19.56
C GLY A 203 26.27 4.43 -19.70
N GLY A 204 25.86 3.23 -19.27
CA GLY A 204 26.65 2.01 -19.40
C GLY A 204 25.85 0.90 -20.05
N SER A 205 26.41 0.29 -21.09
CA SER A 205 25.91 -0.95 -21.69
C SER A 205 25.74 -2.03 -20.61
N LYS A 206 24.49 -2.28 -20.19
CA LYS A 206 23.97 -3.56 -19.69
C LYS A 206 22.45 -3.44 -19.51
N THR A 207 21.75 -4.35 -20.18
CA THR A 207 20.30 -4.46 -20.27
C THR A 207 19.71 -4.98 -18.96
N ASP A 208 19.31 -4.09 -18.05
CA ASP A 208 18.68 -4.50 -16.78
C ASP A 208 17.16 -4.33 -16.79
N LYS A 209 16.54 -5.40 -16.28
CA LYS A 209 15.21 -5.91 -16.60
C LYS A 209 14.25 -5.54 -15.47
N CYS A 210 13.05 -5.05 -15.76
CA CYS A 210 11.98 -5.13 -14.76
C CYS A 210 11.55 -6.60 -14.74
N ASN A 211 11.87 -7.33 -13.67
CA ASN A 211 11.43 -8.72 -13.58
C ASN A 211 9.91 -8.69 -13.37
N ILE A 212 9.14 -8.97 -14.43
CA ILE A 212 7.68 -9.05 -14.42
C ILE A 212 7.21 -10.48 -14.10
N GLN A 213 8.01 -11.21 -13.32
CA GLN A 213 7.59 -12.51 -12.80
C GLN A 213 6.52 -12.31 -11.73
#